data_AF-A0A151X174-F1
#
_entry.id   AF-A0A151X174-F1
#
_cell.length_a   1.000
_cell.length_b   1.000
_cell.length_c   1.000
_cell.angle_alpha   90.00
_cell.angle_beta   90.00
_cell.angle_gamma   90.00
#
_symmetry.space_group_name_H-M   'P 1'
#
loop_
_entity.id
_entity.type
_entity.pdbx_description
1 polymer ?
#
loop_
_entity_poly.entity_id
_entity_poly.type
_entity_poly.pdbx_seq_one_letter_code
_entity_poly.pdbx_strand_id
1 'polypeptide(L)'
;QCHHCDGDQDTAQHTLEVCPAWDAERGDLVAEVGRDLSLPGIVGAMLESERKWCAVSSFCERVMLAKEEAERAREPTRDGVAARRGAMAARGQGTTR
;
A
#
# COMPACT_ATOMS: atom_id res chain seq x y z
N GLN A 1 1.38 -8.51 -7.46
CA GLN A 1 2.16 -7.37 -7.97
C GLN A 1 1.98 -6.19 -7.04
N CYS A 2 3.04 -5.44 -6.77
CA CYS A 2 2.96 -4.17 -6.05
C CYS A 2 2.23 -3.13 -6.90
N HIS A 3 1.36 -2.33 -6.28
CA HIS A 3 0.62 -1.26 -6.97
C HIS A 3 1.34 0.08 -7.00
N HIS A 4 2.52 0.16 -6.34
CA HIS A 4 3.30 1.38 -6.15
C HIS A 4 4.64 1.35 -6.91
N CYS A 5 5.02 0.19 -7.44
CA CYS A 5 6.19 0.00 -8.29
C CYS A 5 5.97 -1.23 -9.20
N ASP A 6 6.91 -1.50 -10.10
CA ASP A 6 6.85 -2.65 -11.02
C ASP A 6 7.21 -4.00 -10.37
N GLY A 7 7.28 -4.07 -9.03
CA GLY A 7 7.64 -5.29 -8.30
C GLY A 7 6.56 -6.38 -8.35
N ASP A 8 6.98 -7.64 -8.42
CA ASP A 8 6.06 -8.77 -8.60
C ASP A 8 5.18 -9.08 -7.37
N GLN A 9 5.59 -8.66 -6.18
CA GLN A 9 4.89 -8.96 -4.93
C GLN A 9 4.81 -7.74 -4.00
N ASP A 10 3.63 -7.48 -3.44
CA ASP A 10 3.42 -6.45 -2.41
C ASP A 10 3.55 -7.07 -1.01
N THR A 11 4.75 -7.51 -0.64
CA THR A 11 4.99 -8.08 0.70
C THR A 11 5.39 -6.98 1.69
N ALA A 12 5.25 -7.25 2.98
CA ALA A 12 5.78 -6.36 4.03
C ALA A 12 7.28 -6.14 3.87
N GLN A 13 8.03 -7.22 3.59
CA GLN A 13 9.47 -7.14 3.32
C GLN A 13 9.78 -6.28 2.10
N HIS A 14 9.04 -6.45 1.00
CA HIS A 14 9.21 -5.61 -0.20
C HIS A 14 8.95 -4.13 0.12
N THR A 15 7.88 -3.86 0.87
CA THR A 15 7.54 -2.50 1.34
C THR A 15 8.66 -1.90 2.20
N LEU A 16 9.22 -2.69 3.13
CA LEU A 16 10.24 -2.29 4.10
C LEU A 16 11.66 -2.20 3.56
N GLU A 17 11.99 -2.87 2.46
CA GLU A 17 13.38 -2.90 1.97
C GLU A 17 13.56 -2.48 0.51
N VAL A 18 12.57 -2.67 -0.35
CA VAL A 18 12.78 -2.69 -1.81
C VAL A 18 11.96 -1.66 -2.56
N CYS A 19 10.71 -1.43 -2.14
CA CYS A 19 9.77 -0.64 -2.92
C CYS A 19 10.22 0.84 -3.00
N PRO A 20 10.59 1.35 -4.20
CA PRO A 20 11.14 2.70 -4.33
C PRO A 20 10.15 3.81 -3.96
N ALA A 21 8.85 3.49 -3.96
CA ALA A 21 7.80 4.42 -3.55
C ALA A 21 7.93 4.87 -2.09
N TRP A 22 8.66 4.13 -1.25
CA TRP A 22 8.81 4.40 0.18
C TRP A 22 10.25 4.80 0.56
N ASP A 23 11.09 5.20 -0.39
CA ASP A 23 12.52 5.48 -0.12
C ASP A 23 12.72 6.63 0.86
N ALA A 24 11.86 7.66 0.82
CA ALA A 24 11.92 8.78 1.76
C ALA A 24 11.56 8.31 3.18
N GLU A 25 10.43 7.64 3.34
CA GLU A 25 9.95 7.09 4.61
C GLU A 25 10.94 6.06 5.18
N ARG A 26 11.54 5.23 4.30
CA ARG A 26 12.58 4.26 4.65
C ARG A 26 13.86 4.96 5.11
N GLY A 27 14.23 6.06 4.48
CA GLY A 27 15.36 6.89 4.90
C GLY A 27 15.21 7.39 6.33
N ASP A 28 14.02 7.93 6.66
CA ASP A 28 13.68 8.35 8.03
C ASP A 28 13.75 7.17 9.00
N LEU A 29 13.18 6.02 8.62
CA LEU A 29 13.19 4.83 9.46
C LEU A 29 14.63 4.35 9.74
N VAL A 30 15.48 4.27 8.71
CA VAL A 30 16.89 3.85 8.83
C VAL A 30 17.69 4.77 9.76
N ALA A 31 17.39 6.07 9.78
CA ALA A 31 18.05 7.01 10.70
C ALA A 31 17.76 6.68 12.18
N GLU A 32 16.61 6.07 12.47
CA GLU A 32 16.17 5.74 13.83
C GLU A 32 16.52 4.30 14.23
N VAL A 33 16.33 3.33 13.34
CA VAL A 33 16.46 1.89 13.66
C VAL A 33 17.75 1.25 13.14
N GLY A 34 18.46 1.91 12.24
CA GLY A 34 19.64 1.35 11.55
C GLY A 34 19.30 0.71 10.20
N ARG A 35 20.31 0.06 9.59
CA ARG A 35 20.21 -0.45 8.20
C ARG A 35 19.67 -1.87 8.09
N ASP A 36 19.55 -2.61 9.19
CA ASP A 36 18.94 -3.94 9.18
C ASP A 36 17.42 -3.80 9.21
N LEU A 37 16.82 -3.83 8.02
CA LEU A 37 15.38 -3.69 7.82
C LEU A 37 14.69 -5.05 7.61
N SER A 38 15.40 -6.15 7.89
CA SER A 38 14.79 -7.48 7.86
C SER A 38 13.68 -7.54 8.92
N LEU A 39 12.62 -8.34 8.69
CA LEU A 39 11.53 -8.45 9.69
C LEU A 39 12.06 -8.76 11.11
N PRO A 40 13.03 -9.68 11.32
CA PRO A 40 13.62 -9.87 12.63
C PRO A 40 14.39 -8.65 13.14
N GLY A 41 15.12 -7.95 12.28
CA GLY A 41 15.85 -6.72 12.63
C GLY A 41 14.91 -5.60 13.08
N ILE A 42 13.80 -5.40 12.37
CA ILE A 42 12.74 -4.44 12.75
C ILE A 42 12.15 -4.79 14.11
N VAL A 43 11.76 -6.05 14.31
CA VAL A 43 11.20 -6.48 15.61
C VAL A 43 12.23 -6.30 16.73
N GLY A 44 13.51 -6.63 16.48
CA GLY A 44 14.59 -6.37 17.42
C GLY A 44 14.68 -4.88 17.79
N ALA A 45 14.73 -4.00 16.80
CA ALA A 45 14.79 -2.56 17.01
C ALA A 45 13.58 -2.01 17.79
N MET A 46 12.37 -2.51 17.51
CA MET A 46 11.15 -2.14 18.23
C MET A 46 11.23 -2.49 19.72
N LEU A 47 11.89 -3.59 20.08
CA LEU A 47 12.04 -4.05 21.47
C LEU A 47 13.14 -3.31 22.23
N GLU A 48 14.04 -2.60 21.55
CA GLU A 48 15.16 -1.91 22.18
C GLU A 48 14.76 -0.59 22.85
N SER A 49 13.74 0.11 22.34
CA SER A 49 13.24 1.35 22.96
C SER A 49 11.89 1.79 22.42
N GLU A 50 11.15 2.54 23.24
CA GLU A 50 9.90 3.18 22.83
C GLU A 50 10.09 4.13 21.63
N ARG A 51 11.21 4.86 21.56
CA ARG A 51 11.53 5.73 20.42
C ARG A 51 11.58 4.95 19.10
N LYS A 52 12.28 3.81 19.09
CA LYS A 52 12.39 2.96 17.90
C LYS A 52 11.05 2.30 17.56
N TRP A 53 10.29 1.87 18.57
CA TRP A 53 8.92 1.42 18.39
C TRP A 53 8.06 2.48 17.69
N CYS A 54 8.08 3.72 18.18
CA CYS A 54 7.34 4.83 17.58
C CYS A 54 7.76 5.08 16.12
N ALA A 55 9.07 5.06 15.83
CA ALA A 55 9.57 5.24 14.47
C ALA A 55 9.01 4.19 13.50
N VAL A 56 9.00 2.91 13.91
CA VAL A 56 8.43 1.82 13.09
C VAL A 56 6.92 1.95 12.96
N SER A 57 6.20 2.27 14.03
CA SER A 57 4.74 2.47 13.98
C SER A 57 4.36 3.60 13.02
N SER A 58 5.03 4.75 13.13
CA SER A 58 4.79 5.90 12.26
C SER A 58 5.16 5.63 10.80
N PHE A 59 6.19 4.82 10.54
CA PHE A 59 6.46 4.34 9.19
C PHE A 59 5.29 3.50 8.64
N CYS A 60 4.84 2.50 9.41
CA CYS A 60 3.73 1.64 9.01
C CYS A 60 2.44 2.43 8.76
N GLU A 61 2.11 3.38 9.63
CA GLU A 61 0.95 4.25 9.48
C GLU A 61 1.01 5.07 8.19
N ARG A 62 2.14 5.74 7.91
CA ARG A 62 2.32 6.52 6.67
C ARG A 62 2.13 5.66 5.43
N VAL A 63 2.77 4.49 5.39
CA VAL A 63 2.67 3.56 4.26
C VAL A 63 1.24 3.07 4.07
N MET A 64 0.58 2.64 5.15
CA MET A 64 -0.79 2.11 5.07
C MET A 64 -1.79 3.17 4.63
N LEU A 65 -1.67 4.40 5.15
CA LEU A 65 -2.52 5.52 4.73
C LEU A 65 -2.32 5.85 3.24
N ALA A 66 -1.07 5.92 2.78
CA ALA A 66 -0.78 6.18 1.37
C ALA A 66 -1.26 5.05 0.44
N LYS A 67 -1.16 3.78 0.89
CA LYS A 67 -1.73 2.63 0.19
C LYS A 67 -3.26 2.72 0.09
N GLU A 68 -3.94 3.02 1.20
CA GLU A 68 -5.39 3.18 1.25
C GLU A 68 -5.87 4.33 0.35
N GLU A 69 -5.18 5.48 0.37
CA GLU A 69 -5.51 6.61 -0.50
C GLU A 69 -5.35 6.26 -1.97
N ALA A 70 -4.26 5.56 -2.32
CA ALA A 70 -4.03 5.08 -3.68
C ALA A 70 -5.06 4.03 -4.13
N GLU A 71 -5.55 3.18 -3.22
CA GLU A 71 -6.64 2.23 -3.48
C GLU A 71 -7.96 2.97 -3.70
N ARG A 72 -8.31 3.90 -2.80
CA ARG A 72 -9.52 4.72 -2.89
C ARG A 72 -9.58 5.53 -4.18
N ALA A 73 -8.45 6.06 -4.65
CA ALA A 73 -8.37 6.75 -5.94
C ALA A 73 -8.64 5.84 -7.14
N ARG A 74 -8.43 4.51 -7.01
CA ARG A 74 -8.70 3.51 -8.05
C ARG A 74 -10.11 2.93 -7.95
N GLU A 75 -10.75 3.03 -6.79
CA GLU A 75 -12.13 2.58 -6.63
C GLU A 75 -13.02 3.37 -7.59
N PRO A 76 -13.70 2.70 -8.54
CA PRO A 76 -14.68 3.38 -9.36
C PRO A 76 -15.78 3.92 -8.43
N THR A 77 -16.19 5.16 -8.64
CA THR A 77 -17.32 5.73 -7.90
C THR A 77 -18.48 4.75 -7.92
N ARG A 78 -19.15 4.55 -6.78
CA ARG A 78 -20.30 3.63 -6.66
C ARG A 78 -21.36 3.93 -7.75
N ASP A 79 -21.46 5.20 -8.16
CA ASP A 79 -22.29 5.68 -9.27
C ASP A 79 -21.81 5.20 -10.65
N GLY A 80 -20.49 5.16 -10.90
CA GLY A 80 -19.92 4.64 -12.13
C GLY A 80 -20.12 3.13 -12.30
N VAL A 81 -20.08 2.35 -11.22
CA VAL A 81 -20.37 0.91 -11.25
C VAL A 81 -21.85 0.63 -11.52
N ALA A 82 -22.74 1.40 -10.89
CA ALA A 82 -24.18 1.31 -11.12
C ALA A 82 -24.55 1.73 -12.56
N ALA A 83 -23.97 2.82 -13.07
CA ALA A 83 -24.20 3.29 -14.44
C ALA A 83 -23.71 2.30 -15.50
N ARG A 84 -22.55 1.66 -15.30
CA ARG A 84 -22.02 0.63 -16.21
C ARG A 84 -22.87 -0.63 -16.24
N ARG A 85 -23.41 -1.04 -15.08
CA ARG A 85 -24.36 -2.17 -15.00
C ARG A 85 -25.70 -1.85 -15.67
N GLY A 86 -26.22 -0.64 -15.48
CA GLY A 86 -27.43 -0.17 -16.16
C GLY A 86 -27.29 -0.09 -17.69
N ALA A 87 -26.16 0.41 -18.19
CA ALA A 87 -25.87 0.49 -19.62
C ALA A 87 -25.67 -0.90 -20.28
N MET A 88 -25.10 -1.88 -19.56
CA MET A 88 -24.98 -3.25 -20.04
C MET A 88 -26.34 -3.97 -20.11
N ALA A 89 -27.22 -3.74 -19.13
CA ALA A 89 -28.57 -4.30 -19.11
C ALA A 89 -29.48 -3.72 -20.22
N ALA A 90 -29.32 -2.42 -20.54
CA ALA A 90 -30.07 -1.77 -21.63
C ALA A 90 -29.65 -2.26 -23.03
N ARG A 91 -28.41 -2.74 -23.20
CA ARG A 91 -27.88 -3.25 -24.47
C ARG A 91 -28.28 -4.70 -24.79
N GLY A 92 -28.86 -5.42 -23.83
CA GLY A 92 -29.31 -6.82 -24.00
C GLY A 92 -30.75 -6.98 -24.51
N GLN A 93 -31.51 -5.89 -24.68
CA GLN A 93 -32.92 -5.92 -25.10
C GLN A 93 -33.10 -5.33 -26.49
N GLY A 94 -32.46 -5.94 -27.48
CA GLY A 94 -32.55 -5.45 -28.86
C GLY A 94 -31.94 -6.41 -29.85
N THR A 95 -32.51 -7.61 -29.99
CA THR A 95 -32.62 -8.38 -31.26
C THR A 95 -33.33 -9.69 -30.96
N THR A 96 -34.62 -9.77 -31.27
CA THR A 96 -35.23 -10.95 -31.88
C THR A 96 -36.39 -10.43 -32.73
N ARG A 97 -36.27 -10.70 -34.03
CA ARG A 97 -37.19 -10.35 -35.11
C ARG A 97 -38.35 -11.34 -35.16
#